data_AF-A0A8J4U155-F1
#
_entry.id   AF-A0A8J4U155-F1
#
_cell.length_a   1.000
_cell.length_b   1.000
_cell.length_c   1.000
_cell.angle_alpha   90.00
_cell.angle_beta   90.00
_cell.angle_gamma   90.00
#
_symmetry.space_group_name_H-M   'P 1'
#
loop_
_entity.id
_entity.type
_entity.pdbx_description
1 polymer ?
#
loop_
_entity_poly.entity_id
_entity_poly.type
_entity_poly.pdbx_seq_one_letter_code
_entity_poly.pdbx_strand_id
1 'polypeptide(L)'
;RTPLIVIIEEKTWREALWFCRQNHVDLVSVQSEEMQDWLGVVTQNAFINVTSRVWIGLRHTCAQGFWYWVTGETICYQNWAP
;
A
#
# COMPACT_ATOMS: atom_id res chain seq x y z
N ARG A 1 15.94 -4.94 -5.20
CA ARG A 1 14.60 -4.32 -5.20
C ARG A 1 13.58 -5.45 -5.21
N THR A 2 12.63 -5.45 -4.27
CA THR A 2 11.55 -6.45 -4.25
C THR A 2 10.55 -6.10 -5.34
N PRO A 3 10.23 -7.01 -6.28
CA PRO A 3 9.25 -6.72 -7.32
C PRO A 3 7.87 -6.51 -6.69
N LEU A 4 7.17 -5.46 -7.10
CA LEU A 4 5.79 -5.17 -6.70
C LEU A 4 4.82 -5.54 -7.83
N ILE A 5 3.64 -5.98 -7.42
CA ILE A 5 2.50 -6.23 -8.31
C ILE A 5 1.34 -5.33 -7.88
N VAL A 6 0.64 -4.77 -8.86
CA VAL A 6 -0.61 -4.04 -8.63
C VAL A 6 -1.77 -4.98 -8.94
N ILE A 7 -2.66 -5.17 -7.97
CA ILE A 7 -3.86 -5.99 -8.13
C ILE A 7 -5.01 -5.09 -8.56
N ILE A 8 -5.55 -5.34 -9.77
CA ILE A 8 -6.64 -4.57 -10.37
C ILE A 8 -7.96 -5.30 -10.09
N GLU A 9 -8.35 -5.34 -8.81
CA GLU A 9 -9.62 -5.91 -8.36
C GLU A 9 -10.24 -5.00 -7.29
N GLU A 10 -11.53 -4.74 -7.38
CA GLU A 10 -12.25 -3.99 -6.36
C GLU A 10 -12.36 -4.82 -5.08
N LYS A 11 -11.72 -4.34 -4.02
CA LYS A 11 -11.69 -4.97 -2.69
C LYS A 11 -11.72 -3.89 -1.62
N THR A 12 -12.33 -4.20 -0.48
CA THR A 12 -12.10 -3.43 0.75
C THR A 12 -10.64 -3.56 1.18
N TRP A 13 -10.13 -2.63 1.99
CA TRP A 13 -8.77 -2.72 2.52
C TRP A 13 -8.48 -4.07 3.19
N ARG A 14 -9.45 -4.60 3.95
CA ARG A 14 -9.34 -5.88 4.65
C ARG A 14 -9.27 -7.05 3.67
N GLU A 15 -10.10 -7.05 2.62
CA GLU A 15 -10.07 -8.09 1.58
C GLU A 15 -8.77 -8.05 0.78
N ALA A 16 -8.26 -6.86 0.46
CA ALA A 16 -6.97 -6.69 -0.21
C ALA A 16 -5.82 -7.23 0.65
N LEU A 17 -5.83 -6.95 1.95
CA LEU A 17 -4.85 -7.50 2.90
C LEU A 17 -4.86 -9.03 2.90
N TRP A 18 -6.03 -9.63 3.06
CA TRP A 18 -6.17 -11.09 3.07
C TRP A 18 -5.75 -11.70 1.74
N PHE A 19 -6.18 -11.10 0.61
CA PHE A 19 -5.81 -11.58 -0.72
C PHE A 19 -4.31 -11.58 -0.93
N CYS A 20 -3.61 -10.48 -0.60
CA CYS A 20 -2.16 -10.40 -0.74
C CYS A 20 -1.43 -11.39 0.16
N ARG A 21 -1.91 -11.64 1.39
CA ARG A 21 -1.30 -12.64 2.29
C ARG A 21 -1.51 -14.09 1.86
N GLN A 22 -2.62 -14.37 1.17
CA GLN A 22 -2.95 -15.73 0.72
C GLN A 22 -2.29 -16.06 -0.63
N ASN A 23 -2.15 -15.08 -1.53
CA ASN A 23 -1.70 -15.29 -2.90
C ASN A 23 -0.30 -14.72 -3.19
N HIS A 24 0.19 -13.81 -2.34
CA HIS A 24 1.44 -13.07 -2.51
C HIS A 24 2.17 -12.96 -1.15
N VAL A 25 2.78 -11.80 -0.86
CA VAL A 25 3.52 -11.56 0.40
C VAL A 25 2.64 -10.80 1.40
N ASP A 26 2.44 -9.50 1.20
CA ASP A 26 1.56 -8.66 2.01
C ASP A 26 1.25 -7.35 1.24
N LEU A 27 0.43 -6.47 1.82
CA LEU A 27 0.33 -5.08 1.35
C LEU A 27 1.62 -4.32 1.62
N VAL A 28 1.98 -3.43 0.68
CA VAL A 28 3.25 -2.72 0.70
C VAL A 28 3.33 -1.67 1.81
N SER A 29 4.50 -1.58 2.48
CA SER A 29 4.89 -0.46 3.34
C SER A 29 5.69 0.57 2.55
N VAL A 30 5.51 1.87 2.81
CA VAL A 30 6.27 2.92 2.12
C VAL A 30 7.28 3.53 3.08
N GLN A 31 8.57 3.30 2.79
CA GLN A 31 9.67 3.64 3.70
C GLN A 31 10.51 4.84 3.25
N SER A 32 10.31 5.35 2.03
CA SER A 32 11.07 6.46 1.49
C SER A 32 10.33 7.17 0.36
N GLU A 33 10.77 8.38 0.03
CA GLU A 33 10.32 9.14 -1.14
C GLU A 33 10.62 8.39 -2.45
N GLU A 34 11.82 7.80 -2.60
CA GLU A 34 12.16 6.98 -3.78
C GLU A 34 11.15 5.84 -3.99
N MET A 35 10.70 5.22 -2.90
CA MET A 35 9.70 4.17 -2.96
C MET A 35 8.32 4.70 -3.33
N GLN A 36 7.94 5.87 -2.80
CA GLN A 36 6.69 6.54 -3.14
C GLN A 36 6.64 6.92 -4.63
N ASP A 37 7.72 7.47 -5.18
CA ASP A 37 7.83 7.82 -6.59
C ASP A 37 7.75 6.59 -7.48
N TRP A 38 8.47 5.52 -7.09
CA TRP A 38 8.44 4.26 -7.81
C TRP A 38 7.04 3.62 -7.80
N LEU A 39 6.33 3.66 -6.67
CA LEU A 39 4.91 3.25 -6.58
C LEU A 39 4.02 4.09 -7.50
N GLY A 40 4.28 5.40 -7.60
CA GLY A 40 3.59 6.29 -8.54
C GLY A 40 3.73 5.82 -9.98
N VAL A 41 4.95 5.48 -10.42
CA VAL A 41 5.20 4.96 -11.77
C VAL A 41 4.53 3.60 -11.99
N VAL A 42 4.66 2.67 -11.03
CA VAL A 42 4.10 1.32 -11.13
C VAL A 42 2.56 1.38 -11.21
N THR A 43 1.92 2.23 -10.40
CA THR A 43 0.47 2.39 -10.42
C THR A 43 -0.01 3.08 -11.70
N GLN A 44 0.65 4.15 -12.17
CA GLN A 44 0.30 4.79 -13.45
C GLN A 44 0.37 3.81 -14.63
N ASN A 45 1.40 2.95 -14.67
CA ASN A 45 1.54 1.95 -15.72
C ASN A 45 0.48 0.84 -15.62
N ALA A 46 0.00 0.50 -14.41
CA ALA A 46 -1.04 -0.50 -14.22
C ALA A 46 -2.44 0.02 -14.55
N PHE A 47 -2.69 1.31 -14.33
CA PHE A 47 -4.01 1.95 -14.52
C PHE A 47 -4.09 2.81 -15.78
N ILE A 48 -3.69 2.27 -16.93
CA ILE A 48 -3.92 2.96 -18.22
C ILE A 48 -5.44 3.18 -18.36
N ASN A 49 -5.88 4.43 -18.11
CA ASN A 49 -7.28 4.92 -18.16
C ASN A 49 -8.17 4.68 -16.93
N VAL A 50 -7.62 4.42 -15.73
CA VAL A 50 -8.44 4.30 -14.51
C VAL A 50 -7.95 5.25 -13.42
N THR A 51 -8.79 6.22 -13.03
CA THR A 51 -8.58 7.03 -11.81
C THR A 51 -8.97 6.19 -10.58
N SER A 52 -8.17 5.17 -10.25
CA SER A 52 -8.41 4.33 -9.07
C SER A 52 -7.38 4.61 -7.97
N ARG A 53 -7.83 4.45 -6.73
CA ARG A 53 -6.98 4.49 -5.54
C ARG A 53 -6.54 3.06 -5.23
N VAL A 54 -5.28 2.87 -4.85
CA VAL A 54 -4.76 1.57 -4.42
C VAL A 54 -4.64 1.49 -2.91
N TRP A 55 -4.89 0.29 -2.38
CA TRP A 55 -4.63 0.01 -0.98
C TRP A 55 -3.14 -0.25 -0.73
N ILE A 56 -2.65 0.28 0.39
CA ILE A 56 -1.31 0.00 0.93
C ILE A 56 -1.44 -0.53 2.36
N GLY A 57 -0.33 -1.00 2.95
CA GLY A 57 -0.31 -1.68 4.24
C GLY A 57 -0.50 -0.77 5.47
N LEU A 58 -0.83 0.51 5.30
CA LEU A 58 -0.96 1.46 6.39
C LEU A 58 -2.32 1.33 7.07
N ARG A 59 -2.35 1.18 8.40
CA ARG A 59 -3.59 1.05 9.18
C ARG A 59 -3.57 1.90 10.44
N HIS A 60 -4.70 2.55 10.73
CA HIS A 60 -4.94 3.22 11.99
C HIS A 60 -5.53 2.25 13.01
N THR A 61 -5.03 2.29 14.24
CA THR A 61 -5.69 1.63 15.38
C THR A 61 -6.38 2.67 16.26
N CYS A 62 -7.71 2.55 16.40
CA CYS A 62 -8.48 3.44 17.27
C CYS A 62 -8.15 3.26 18.76
N ALA A 63 -7.77 2.04 19.16
CA ALA A 63 -7.50 1.74 20.57
C ALA A 63 -6.19 2.36 21.07
N GLN A 64 -5.19 2.49 20.20
CA GLN A 64 -3.90 3.08 20.56
C GLN A 64 -3.64 4.45 19.91
N GLY A 65 -4.52 4.92 19.03
CA GLY A 65 -4.45 6.26 18.45
C GLY A 65 -3.26 6.50 17.53
N PHE A 66 -2.73 5.46 16.88
CA PHE A 66 -1.59 5.59 15.97
C PHE A 66 -1.77 4.80 14.67
N TRP A 67 -0.98 5.20 13.66
CA TRP A 67 -0.84 4.48 12.40
C TRP A 67 0.32 3.48 12.48
N TYR A 68 0.20 2.34 11.80
CA TYR A 68 1.26 1.36 11.68
C TYR A 68 1.22 0.62 10.35
N TRP A 69 2.36 0.09 9.92
CA TRP A 69 2.45 -0.83 8.79
C TRP A 69 2.12 -2.25 9.23
N VAL A 70 1.22 -2.93 8.52
CA VAL A 70 0.81 -4.32 8.82
C VAL A 70 1.93 -5.34 8.65
N THR A 71 2.98 -4.96 7.93
CA THR A 71 4.24 -5.68 7.70
C THR A 71 5.24 -5.52 8.86
N GLY A 72 4.97 -4.61 9.80
CA GLY A 72 5.73 -4.46 11.05
C GLY A 72 6.87 -3.44 11.00
N GLU A 73 7.16 -2.82 9.86
CA GLU A 73 8.15 -1.75 9.78
C GLU A 73 7.70 -0.50 10.54
N THR A 74 8.69 0.25 11.00
CA THR A 74 8.47 1.55 11.63
C THR A 74 7.96 2.58 10.62
N ILE A 75 7.23 3.59 11.10
CA ILE A 75 6.85 4.73 10.27
C ILE A 75 8.00 5.74 10.26
N CYS A 76 8.83 5.67 9.23
CA CYS A 76 9.94 6.61 9.01
C CYS A 76 9.65 7.64 7.90
N TYR A 77 8.67 7.36 7.05
CA TYR A 77 8.25 8.20 5.93
C TYR A 77 6.72 8.32 5.92
N GLN A 78 6.23 9.51 5.58
CA GLN A 78 4.80 9.81 5.46
C GLN A 78 4.57 10.84 4.37
N ASN A 79 3.47 10.69 3.63
CA ASN A 79 3.09 11.58 2.54
C ASN A 79 1.56 11.79 2.56
N TRP A 80 1.08 12.45 3.60
CA TRP A 80 -0.35 12.73 3.78
C TRP A 80 -0.80 13.85 2.84
N ALA A 81 -1.99 13.71 2.27
CA ALA A 81 -2.64 14.82 1.56
C ALA A 81 -3.00 15.96 2.56
N PRO A 82 -3.09 17.22 2.11
CA PRO A 82 -3.53 18.35 2.93
C PRO A 82 -4.91 18.17 3.58
#